data_AF-A0A1I6DP91-F1
#
_entry.id   AF-A0A1I6DP91-F1
#
_cell.length_a   1.000
_cell.length_b   1.000
_cell.length_c   1.000
_cell.angle_alpha   90.00
_cell.angle_beta   90.00
_cell.angle_gamma   90.00
#
_symmetry.space_group_name_H-M   'P 1'
#
loop_
_entity.id
_entity.type
_entity.pdbx_description
1 polymer ?
#
loop_
_entity_poly.entity_id
_entity_poly.type
_entity_poly.pdbx_seq_one_letter_code
_entity_poly.pdbx_strand_id
1 'polypeptide(L)' 'MSRFLKWLLRVGGLGLIGAAALGGLSGPYPIILGIAGLVLFFAAGPT' A
#
# COMPACT_ATOMS: atom_id res chain seq x y z
N MET A 1 -16.34 2.25 8.83
CA MET A 1 -14.93 2.69 8.63
C MET A 1 -14.87 4.20 8.83
N SER A 2 -14.14 4.73 9.81
CA SER A 2 -14.02 6.19 9.97
C SER A 2 -13.26 6.81 8.79
N ARG A 3 -13.54 8.07 8.43
CA ARG A 3 -12.80 8.79 7.38
C ARG A 3 -11.29 8.78 7.62
N PHE A 4 -10.89 8.88 8.89
CA PHE A 4 -9.50 8.77 9.32
C PHE A 4 -8.88 7.41 9.00
N LEU A 5 -9.59 6.31 9.27
CA LEU A 5 -9.10 4.95 8.99
C LEU A 5 -8.98 4.69 7.49
N LYS A 6 -9.93 5.16 6.66
CA LYS A 6 -9.83 5.10 5.19
C LYS A 6 -8.60 5.86 4.69
N TRP A 7 -8.35 7.04 5.26
CA TRP A 7 -7.20 7.87 4.89
C TRP A 7 -5.88 7.20 5.26
N LEU A 8 -5.77 6.65 6.48
CA LEU A 8 -4.60 5.91 6.94
C LEU A 8 -4.28 4.71 6.05
N LEU A 9 -5.32 3.95 5.63
CA LEU A 9 -5.18 2.81 4.73
C LEU A 9 -4.69 3.21 3.32
N ARG A 10 -5.16 4.34 2.77
CA ARG A 10 -4.68 4.85 1.48
C ARG A 10 -3.24 5.34 1.55
N VAL A 11 -2.89 6.11 2.58
CA VAL A 11 -1.53 6.63 2.76
C VAL A 11 -0.56 5.48 3.02
N GLY A 12 -0.94 4.52 3.86
CA GLY A 12 -0.15 3.31 4.09
C GLY A 12 0.01 2.44 2.83
N GLY A 13 -1.06 2.26 2.06
CA GLY A 13 -1.03 1.52 0.80
C GLY A 13 -0.12 2.17 -0.24
N LEU A 14 -0.22 3.49 -0.42
CA LEU A 14 0.67 4.26 -1.31
C LEU A 14 2.12 4.23 -0.83
N GLY A 15 2.35 4.31 0.48
CA GLY A 15 3.69 4.18 1.06
C GLY A 15 4.34 2.83 0.77
N LEU A 16 3.58 1.74 0.86
CA LEU A 16 4.05 0.39 0.51
C LEU A 16 4.32 0.22 -0.99
N ILE A 17 3.45 0.76 -1.85
CA ILE A 17 3.67 0.75 -3.30
C ILE A 17 4.92 1.58 -3.66
N GLY A 18 5.09 2.76 -3.04
CA GLY A 18 6.27 3.59 -3.21
C GLY A 18 7.54 2.90 -2.74
N ALA A 19 7.51 2.23 -1.58
CA ALA A 19 8.63 1.46 -1.05
C ALA A 19 9.01 0.29 -1.96
N ALA A 20 8.04 -0.39 -2.57
CA ALA A 20 8.28 -1.39 -3.59
C ALA A 20 8.93 -0.81 -4.85
N ALA A 21 8.50 0.38 -5.29
CA ALA A 21 9.00 1.04 -6.49
C ALA A 21 10.44 1.58 -6.34
N LEU A 22 10.87 1.92 -5.11
CA LEU A 22 12.23 2.40 -4.84
C LEU A 22 13.32 1.34 -5.05
N GLY A 23 12.96 0.08 -5.34
CA GLY A 23 13.87 -0.92 -5.89
C GLY A 23 15.00 -1.39 -4.97
N GLY A 24 15.06 -0.89 -3.73
CA GLY A 24 16.10 -1.23 -2.74
C GLY A 24 15.96 -2.62 -2.12
N LEU A 25 14.96 -3.40 -2.54
CA LEU A 25 14.67 -4.72 -1.99
C LEU A 25 14.97 -5.79 -3.05
N SER A 26 15.82 -6.75 -2.70
CA SER A 26 16.26 -7.83 -3.59
C SER A 26 15.26 -8.99 -3.62
N GLY A 27 15.10 -9.67 -4.75
CA GLY A 27 14.22 -10.85 -4.83
C GLY A 27 12.72 -10.50 -4.89
N PRO A 28 11.81 -11.32 -4.32
CA PRO A 28 10.36 -11.16 -4.50
C PRO A 28 9.72 -10.09 -3.59
N TYR A 29 10.47 -9.49 -2.65
CA TYR A 29 9.95 -8.51 -1.69
C TYR A 29 9.28 -7.28 -2.32
N PRO A 30 9.79 -6.66 -3.41
CA PRO A 30 9.11 -5.55 -4.07
C PRO A 30 7.71 -5.94 -4.55
N ILE A 31 7.56 -7.15 -5.10
CA ILE A 31 6.29 -7.64 -5.63
C ILE A 31 5.30 -7.85 -4.48
N ILE A 32 5.74 -8.46 -3.37
CA ILE A 32 4.91 -8.70 -2.19
C ILE A 32 4.44 -7.38 -1.57
N LEU A 33 5.33 -6.39 -1.43
CA LEU A 33 5.00 -5.07 -0.90
C LEU A 33 4.06 -4.28 -1.82
N GLY A 34 4.26 -4.38 -3.14
CA GLY A 34 3.35 -3.78 -4.12
C GLY A 34 1.94 -4.37 -4.04
N ILE A 35 1.83 -5.70 -3.94
CA ILE A 35 0.54 -6.38 -3.77
C ILE A 35 -0.11 -6.00 -2.43
N ALA A 36 0.64 -6.00 -1.33
CA ALA A 36 0.14 -5.61 -0.02
C ALA A 36 -0.35 -4.15 -0.01
N GLY A 37 0.39 -3.25 -0.64
CA GLY A 37 0.00 -1.85 -0.77
C GLY A 37 -1.25 -1.65 -1.62
N LEU A 38 -1.39 -2.39 -2.73
CA LEU A 38 -2.60 -2.41 -3.55
C LEU A 38 -3.81 -2.91 -2.74
N VAL A 39 -3.66 -4.04 -2.03
CA VAL A 39 -4.72 -4.60 -1.19
C VAL A 39 -5.17 -3.60 -0.13
N LEU A 40 -4.25 -2.95 0.57
CA LEU A 40 -4.57 -1.94 1.58
C LEU A 40 -5.26 -0.71 0.97
N PHE A 41 -4.81 -0.27 -0.20
CA PHE A 41 -5.39 0.88 -0.89
C PHE A 41 -6.83 0.59 -1.36
N PHE A 42 -7.08 -0.59 -1.94
CA PHE A 42 -8.42 -1.01 -2.37
C PHE A 42 -9.32 -1.36 -1.18
N ALA A 43 -8.79 -1.94 -0.10
CA ALA A 43 -9.54 -2.21 1.13
C ALA A 43 -10.03 -0.94 1.83
N ALA A 44 -9.38 0.21 1.61
CA ALA A 44 -9.87 1.51 2.07
C ALA A 44 -11.24 1.88 1.46
N GLY A 45 -11.59 1.29 0.32
CA GLY A 45 -12.86 1.47 -0.39
C GLY A 45 -13.01 2.86 -1.06
N PRO A 46 -14.12 3.08 -1.79
CA PRO A 46 -14.46 4.39 -2.33
C PRO A 46 -14.70 5.36 -1.17
N THR A 47 -14.22 6.60 -1.36
CA THR A 47 -14.26 7.65 -0.33
C THR A 47 -15.68 8.05 -0.05
#